data_AF-A0A920UQR4-F1
#
_entry.id   AF-A0A920UQR4-F1
#
_cell.length_a   1.000
_cell.length_b   1.000
_cell.length_c   1.000
_cell.angle_alpha   90.00
_cell.angle_beta   90.00
_cell.angle_gamma   90.00
#
_symmetry.space_group_name_H-M   'P 1'
#
loop_
_entity.id
_entity.type
_entity.pdbx_description
1 polymer ?
#
loop_
_entity_poly.entity_id
_entity_poly.type
_entity_poly.pdbx_seq_one_letter_code
_entity_poly.pdbx_strand_id
1 'polypeptide(L)'
;MEADKYGNRGVMTEKGFNITVDAVIAMKEVLGDEVGLALDCGPGMTASDTLRLAQALEPYHLMWMEDTITGDYTPYVHPEYFLQVTPYTSTPIHTGEQIYLRHGFKDLIEQHAVDVVGPDPMDVGGISELKWIAEFADLHNIQMAPHGTVDGLIGLAAHVHVGAAMPQNFIAFELPDGKPSWWWDILEGIDAYEVKDSHIVVNDTPGLGISFRIEEAKRYLSEKGTPVSSTDKHSTQHAYQRSIYCFMRALSDI
;
A
#
# COMPACT_ATOMS: atom_id res chain seq x y z
N MET A 1 -6.61 12.76 -30.75
CA MET A 1 -7.01 11.46 -30.17
C MET A 1 -7.03 11.66 -28.67
N GLU A 2 -8.21 11.85 -28.09
CA GLU A 2 -8.39 11.76 -26.64
C GLU A 2 -7.92 10.39 -26.18
N ALA A 3 -7.12 10.34 -25.11
CA ALA A 3 -6.73 9.09 -24.48
C ALA A 3 -8.00 8.33 -24.06
N ASP A 4 -8.02 7.05 -24.39
CA ASP A 4 -9.19 6.19 -24.40
C ASP A 4 -9.91 6.19 -23.04
N LYS A 5 -11.23 6.34 -23.09
CA LYS A 5 -12.10 6.44 -21.91
C LYS A 5 -12.41 5.09 -21.29
N TYR A 6 -12.00 3.96 -21.89
CA TYR A 6 -12.12 2.63 -21.30
C TYR A 6 -11.08 1.65 -21.89
N GLY A 7 -10.12 1.19 -21.08
CA GLY A 7 -9.19 0.13 -21.45
C GLY A 7 -8.83 -0.87 -20.35
N ASN A 8 -9.17 -0.61 -19.07
CA ASN A 8 -8.77 -1.46 -17.93
C ASN A 8 -9.76 -2.61 -17.66
N ARG A 9 -10.61 -2.97 -18.61
CA ARG A 9 -11.50 -4.14 -18.51
C ARG A 9 -11.35 -4.98 -19.76
N GLY A 10 -10.22 -5.67 -19.85
CA GLY A 10 -9.87 -6.55 -20.95
C GLY A 10 -8.79 -7.52 -20.52
N VAL A 11 -8.72 -8.65 -21.20
CA VAL A 11 -7.67 -9.65 -20.95
C VAL A 11 -6.32 -9.03 -21.26
N MET A 12 -5.34 -9.23 -20.38
CA MET A 12 -3.98 -8.75 -20.59
C MET A 12 -3.44 -9.29 -21.91
N THR A 13 -3.01 -8.38 -22.80
CA THR A 13 -2.39 -8.80 -24.07
C THR A 13 -1.10 -9.58 -23.80
N GLU A 14 -0.74 -10.52 -24.68
CA GLU A 14 0.52 -11.27 -24.56
C GLU A 14 1.74 -10.34 -24.48
N LYS A 15 1.74 -9.24 -25.24
CA LYS A 15 2.78 -8.22 -25.16
C LYS A 15 2.84 -7.56 -23.78
N GLY A 16 1.69 -7.17 -23.22
CA GLY A 16 1.62 -6.56 -21.90
C GLY A 16 2.11 -7.52 -20.82
N PHE A 17 1.67 -8.78 -20.89
CA PHE A 17 2.08 -9.85 -19.99
C PHE A 17 3.60 -10.06 -19.99
N ASN A 18 4.21 -10.20 -21.18
CA ASN A 18 5.65 -10.41 -21.29
C ASN A 18 6.44 -9.20 -20.75
N ILE A 19 6.01 -7.97 -21.06
CA ILE A 19 6.66 -6.76 -20.54
C ILE A 19 6.61 -6.71 -19.00
N THR A 20 5.46 -7.05 -18.39
CA THR A 20 5.32 -7.08 -16.94
C THR A 20 6.25 -8.12 -16.32
N VAL A 21 6.28 -9.34 -16.86
CA VAL A 21 7.16 -10.41 -16.36
C VAL A 21 8.63 -10.04 -16.53
N ASP A 22 9.04 -9.52 -17.70
CA ASP A 22 10.41 -9.09 -17.97
C ASP A 22 10.86 -7.98 -17.01
N ALA A 23 9.95 -7.06 -16.64
CA ALA A 23 10.25 -5.99 -15.67
C ALA A 23 10.51 -6.56 -14.27
N VAL A 24 9.69 -7.53 -13.82
CA VAL A 24 9.89 -8.18 -12.53
C VAL A 24 11.19 -8.98 -12.50
N ILE A 25 11.52 -9.69 -13.59
CA ILE A 25 12.79 -10.41 -13.73
C ILE A 25 13.96 -9.45 -13.56
N ALA A 26 13.97 -8.35 -14.32
CA ALA A 26 15.04 -7.37 -14.26
C ALA A 26 15.22 -6.78 -12.84
N MET A 27 14.14 -6.63 -12.08
CA MET A 27 14.23 -6.15 -10.70
C MET A 27 14.78 -7.20 -9.76
N LYS A 28 14.31 -8.45 -9.86
CA LYS A 28 14.87 -9.55 -9.08
C LYS A 28 16.36 -9.78 -9.35
N GLU A 29 16.80 -9.62 -10.60
CA GLU A 29 18.23 -9.70 -10.95
C GLU A 29 19.07 -8.62 -10.24
N VAL A 30 18.52 -7.42 -10.04
CA VAL A 30 19.21 -6.32 -9.36
C VAL A 30 19.14 -6.45 -7.84
N LEU A 31 17.98 -6.85 -7.31
CA LEU A 31 17.74 -6.96 -5.86
C LEU A 31 18.40 -8.18 -5.23
N GLY A 32 18.54 -9.28 -5.99
CA GLY A 32 18.92 -10.58 -5.45
C GLY A 32 17.90 -11.12 -4.45
N ASP A 33 18.42 -11.85 -3.45
CA ASP A 33 17.61 -12.56 -2.45
C ASP A 33 17.58 -11.87 -1.07
N GLU A 34 18.30 -10.75 -0.91
CA GLU A 34 18.37 -10.00 0.36
C GLU A 34 17.21 -9.00 0.53
N VAL A 35 16.54 -8.64 -0.58
CA VAL A 35 15.44 -7.67 -0.60
C VAL A 35 14.18 -8.34 -1.15
N GLY A 36 13.12 -8.28 -0.36
CA GLY A 36 11.78 -8.68 -0.77
C GLY A 36 11.17 -7.66 -1.73
N LEU A 37 10.48 -8.17 -2.75
CA LEU A 37 9.83 -7.38 -3.77
C LEU A 37 8.31 -7.53 -3.63
N ALA A 38 7.63 -6.43 -3.30
CA ALA A 38 6.18 -6.32 -3.38
C ALA A 38 5.79 -5.57 -4.65
N LEU A 39 4.73 -6.04 -5.32
CA LEU A 39 4.26 -5.46 -6.59
C LEU A 39 2.90 -4.80 -6.42
N ASP A 40 2.84 -3.48 -6.45
CA ASP A 40 1.58 -2.76 -6.68
C ASP A 40 1.22 -2.92 -8.17
N CYS A 41 0.20 -3.73 -8.44
CA CYS A 41 -0.21 -4.06 -9.78
C CYS A 41 -1.21 -3.07 -10.38
N GLY A 42 -1.81 -2.22 -9.53
CA GLY A 42 -2.94 -1.36 -9.86
C GLY A 42 -4.22 -2.13 -10.22
N PRO A 43 -5.40 -1.59 -9.84
CA PRO A 43 -6.66 -2.30 -10.03
C PRO A 43 -7.09 -2.39 -11.49
N GLY A 44 -7.80 -3.47 -11.81
CA GLY A 44 -8.46 -3.67 -13.10
C GLY A 44 -8.09 -4.94 -13.85
N MET A 45 -7.23 -5.80 -13.30
CA MET A 45 -6.98 -7.12 -13.88
C MET A 45 -8.22 -8.01 -13.70
N THR A 46 -8.46 -8.88 -14.68
CA THR A 46 -9.42 -9.97 -14.49
C THR A 46 -8.84 -10.99 -13.49
N ALA A 47 -9.68 -11.75 -12.78
CA ALA A 47 -9.20 -12.83 -11.92
C ALA A 47 -8.34 -13.84 -12.70
N SER A 48 -8.69 -14.12 -13.97
CA SER A 48 -7.91 -15.00 -14.85
C SER A 48 -6.52 -14.44 -15.19
N ASP A 49 -6.40 -13.14 -15.44
CA ASP A 49 -5.09 -12.53 -15.72
C ASP A 49 -4.24 -12.45 -14.46
N THR A 50 -4.88 -12.13 -13.34
CA THR A 50 -4.24 -12.10 -12.02
C THR A 50 -3.65 -13.46 -11.70
N LEU A 51 -4.43 -14.54 -11.83
CA LEU A 51 -3.94 -15.90 -11.58
C LEU A 51 -2.82 -16.28 -12.54
N ARG A 52 -2.97 -15.98 -13.84
CA ARG A 52 -1.94 -16.27 -14.84
C ARG A 52 -0.63 -15.54 -14.54
N LEU A 53 -0.69 -14.29 -14.13
CA LEU A 53 0.47 -13.49 -13.76
C LEU A 53 1.09 -14.00 -12.46
N ALA A 54 0.28 -14.25 -11.43
CA ALA A 54 0.74 -14.77 -10.14
C ALA A 54 1.49 -16.09 -10.29
N GLN A 55 0.97 -17.02 -11.09
CA GLN A 55 1.63 -18.31 -11.39
C GLN A 55 2.93 -18.14 -12.17
N ALA A 56 2.96 -17.23 -13.14
CA ALA A 56 4.19 -16.97 -13.90
C ALA A 56 5.27 -16.30 -13.05
N LEU A 57 4.88 -15.64 -11.96
CA LEU A 57 5.78 -14.96 -11.05
C LEU A 57 6.20 -15.79 -9.82
N GLU A 58 5.64 -16.99 -9.62
CA GLU A 58 6.00 -17.89 -8.51
C GLU A 58 7.52 -18.14 -8.37
N PRO A 59 8.31 -18.33 -9.45
CA PRO A 59 9.75 -18.55 -9.33
C PRO A 59 10.54 -17.38 -8.74
N TYR A 60 9.93 -16.20 -8.64
CA TYR A 60 10.59 -14.96 -8.19
C TYR A 60 10.36 -14.64 -6.72
N HIS A 61 9.56 -15.45 -6.02
CA HIS A 61 9.35 -15.35 -4.57
C HIS A 61 9.00 -13.92 -4.11
N LEU A 62 8.00 -13.33 -4.76
CA LEU A 62 7.49 -12.01 -4.41
C LEU A 62 6.92 -12.03 -2.99
N MET A 63 7.01 -10.90 -2.30
CA MET A 63 6.36 -10.70 -1.01
C MET A 63 4.83 -10.71 -1.16
N TRP A 64 4.32 -10.01 -2.17
CA TRP A 64 2.92 -10.08 -2.60
C TRP A 64 2.71 -9.39 -3.96
N MET A 65 1.52 -9.63 -4.53
CA MET A 65 0.91 -8.84 -5.59
C MET A 65 -0.30 -8.08 -5.03
N GLU A 66 -0.25 -6.76 -5.11
CA GLU A 66 -1.19 -5.82 -4.49
C GLU A 66 -2.16 -5.25 -5.51
N ASP A 67 -3.41 -5.10 -5.07
CA ASP A 67 -4.50 -4.40 -5.76
C ASP A 67 -4.72 -4.82 -7.21
N THR A 68 -4.59 -6.12 -7.48
CA THR A 68 -4.69 -6.68 -8.84
C THR A 68 -6.10 -6.56 -9.46
N ILE A 69 -7.14 -6.96 -8.72
CA ILE A 69 -8.50 -7.08 -9.27
C ILE A 69 -9.33 -5.84 -8.97
N THR A 70 -9.55 -5.56 -7.69
CA THR A 70 -10.46 -4.49 -7.23
C THR A 70 -9.70 -3.25 -6.82
N GLY A 71 -10.23 -2.10 -7.21
CA GLY A 71 -9.83 -0.76 -6.76
C GLY A 71 -10.70 0.33 -7.41
N ASP A 72 -10.26 1.58 -7.27
CA ASP A 72 -10.84 2.96 -7.31
C ASP A 72 -12.32 3.21 -7.67
N TYR A 73 -13.04 2.26 -8.28
CA TYR A 73 -14.42 2.41 -8.74
C TYR A 73 -15.28 1.15 -8.59
N THR A 74 -14.85 0.15 -7.82
CA THR A 74 -15.73 -0.96 -7.43
C THR A 74 -16.35 -0.66 -6.07
N PRO A 75 -17.67 -0.41 -5.96
CA PRO A 75 -18.29 0.05 -4.71
C PRO A 75 -18.29 -1.00 -3.58
N TYR A 76 -17.75 -2.19 -3.84
CA TYR A 76 -17.69 -3.30 -2.90
C TYR A 76 -16.35 -4.03 -3.03
N VAL A 77 -15.97 -4.70 -1.94
CA VAL A 77 -14.69 -5.40 -1.80
C VAL A 77 -14.60 -6.68 -2.65
N HIS A 78 -15.73 -7.35 -2.91
CA HIS A 78 -15.84 -8.57 -3.73
C HIS A 78 -14.78 -9.66 -3.43
N PRO A 79 -14.74 -10.22 -2.20
CA PRO A 79 -13.85 -11.32 -1.85
C PRO A 79 -13.96 -12.52 -2.82
N GLU A 80 -15.13 -12.74 -3.42
CA GLU A 80 -15.37 -13.81 -4.38
C GLU A 80 -14.50 -13.76 -5.65
N TYR A 81 -13.92 -12.60 -5.97
CA TYR A 81 -13.00 -12.48 -7.10
C TYR A 81 -11.60 -12.96 -6.72
N PHE A 82 -11.12 -12.60 -5.54
CA PHE A 82 -9.82 -13.06 -5.05
C PHE A 82 -9.82 -14.56 -4.74
N LEU A 83 -10.95 -15.13 -4.32
CA LEU A 83 -11.12 -16.59 -4.14
C LEU A 83 -10.95 -17.41 -5.44
N GLN A 84 -10.99 -16.77 -6.61
CA GLN A 84 -10.66 -17.43 -7.88
C GLN A 84 -9.14 -17.47 -8.16
N VAL A 85 -8.34 -16.82 -7.32
CA VAL A 85 -6.89 -16.65 -7.49
C VAL A 85 -6.11 -17.24 -6.32
N THR A 86 -6.30 -16.69 -5.12
CA THR A 86 -5.48 -16.94 -3.92
C THR A 86 -5.25 -18.43 -3.62
N PRO A 87 -6.26 -19.32 -3.72
CA PRO A 87 -6.04 -20.75 -3.47
C PRO A 87 -5.24 -21.51 -4.55
N TYR A 88 -4.95 -20.87 -5.70
CA TYR A 88 -4.42 -21.51 -6.91
C TYR A 88 -3.01 -21.02 -7.31
N THR A 89 -2.36 -20.24 -6.46
CA THR A 89 -1.01 -19.70 -6.64
C THR A 89 -0.26 -19.72 -5.31
N SER A 90 1.05 -19.88 -5.34
CA SER A 90 1.88 -19.66 -4.14
C SER A 90 2.34 -18.20 -3.97
N THR A 91 2.12 -17.36 -4.97
CA THR A 91 2.40 -15.91 -4.89
C THR A 91 1.35 -15.23 -4.01
N PRO A 92 1.74 -14.56 -2.91
CA PRO A 92 0.77 -13.95 -1.99
C PRO A 92 -0.04 -12.83 -2.64
N ILE A 93 -1.32 -12.75 -2.32
CA ILE A 93 -2.24 -11.72 -2.81
C ILE A 93 -2.51 -10.71 -1.69
N HIS A 94 -2.39 -9.42 -2.02
CA HIS A 94 -2.62 -8.29 -1.12
C HIS A 94 -3.72 -7.38 -1.65
N THR A 95 -4.55 -6.83 -0.75
CA THR A 95 -5.40 -5.67 -1.04
C THR A 95 -5.76 -4.93 0.23
N GLY A 96 -6.18 -3.67 0.13
CA GLY A 96 -6.83 -2.98 1.24
C GLY A 96 -6.82 -1.47 1.23
N GLU A 97 -5.98 -0.82 0.41
CA GLU A 97 -5.77 0.64 0.51
C GLU A 97 -7.07 1.44 0.35
N GLN A 98 -8.01 0.95 -0.47
CA GLN A 98 -9.25 1.65 -0.80
C GLN A 98 -10.49 1.06 -0.12
N ILE A 99 -10.31 0.24 0.91
CA ILE A 99 -11.41 -0.38 1.67
C ILE A 99 -11.76 0.48 2.87
N TYR A 100 -12.95 1.07 2.83
CA TYR A 100 -13.47 1.88 3.92
C TYR A 100 -13.99 1.03 5.08
N LEU A 101 -13.62 1.46 6.29
CA LEU A 101 -14.03 0.86 7.57
C LEU A 101 -13.61 -0.61 7.74
N ARG A 102 -13.49 -1.06 8.99
CA ARG A 102 -13.16 -2.46 9.30
C ARG A 102 -14.10 -3.51 8.71
N HIS A 103 -15.35 -3.12 8.41
CA HIS A 103 -16.38 -4.04 7.91
C HIS A 103 -16.02 -4.60 6.53
N GLY A 104 -15.34 -3.83 5.69
CA GLY A 104 -14.90 -4.31 4.38
C GLY A 104 -13.85 -5.42 4.45
N PHE A 105 -13.09 -5.48 5.56
CA PHE A 105 -12.05 -6.50 5.77
C PHE A 105 -12.60 -7.81 6.33
N LYS A 106 -13.79 -7.79 6.95
CA LYS A 106 -14.35 -8.95 7.64
C LYS A 106 -14.47 -10.15 6.70
N ASP A 107 -15.09 -9.95 5.53
CA ASP A 107 -15.33 -11.05 4.59
C ASP A 107 -14.06 -11.46 3.83
N LEU A 108 -13.12 -10.53 3.58
CA LEU A 108 -11.80 -10.87 3.04
C LEU A 108 -11.04 -11.83 3.96
N ILE A 109 -11.05 -11.51 5.26
CA ILE A 109 -10.32 -12.24 6.29
C ILE A 109 -10.98 -13.59 6.59
N GLU A 110 -12.29 -13.61 6.88
CA GLU A 110 -13.00 -14.84 7.26
C GLU A 110 -13.00 -15.89 6.13
N GLN A 111 -12.98 -15.45 4.87
CA GLN A 111 -12.97 -16.34 3.71
C GLN A 111 -11.56 -16.69 3.23
N HIS A 112 -10.49 -16.12 3.82
CA HIS A 112 -9.13 -16.19 3.30
C HIS A 112 -9.07 -15.81 1.81
N ALA A 113 -9.75 -14.71 1.47
CA ALA A 113 -9.78 -14.22 0.10
C ALA A 113 -8.39 -13.68 -0.32
N VAL A 114 -7.59 -13.20 0.62
CA VAL A 114 -6.23 -12.67 0.40
C VAL A 114 -5.28 -13.18 1.47
N ASP A 115 -3.97 -13.10 1.21
CA ASP A 115 -2.91 -13.52 2.13
C ASP A 115 -2.39 -12.38 2.99
N VAL A 116 -2.48 -11.16 2.47
CA VAL A 116 -2.06 -9.92 3.15
C VAL A 116 -3.17 -8.88 3.04
N VAL A 117 -3.48 -8.20 4.15
CA VAL A 117 -4.36 -7.04 4.15
C VAL A 117 -3.55 -5.75 4.29
N GLY A 118 -3.91 -4.73 3.51
CA GLY A 118 -3.24 -3.43 3.53
C GLY A 118 -4.18 -2.24 3.73
N PRO A 119 -4.97 -2.18 4.82
CA PRO A 119 -5.81 -1.02 5.11
C PRO A 119 -5.00 0.27 5.22
N ASP A 120 -5.55 1.33 4.65
CA ASP A 120 -5.11 2.70 4.89
C ASP A 120 -5.79 3.26 6.17
N PRO A 121 -5.05 3.81 7.15
CA PRO A 121 -5.64 4.35 8.38
C PRO A 121 -6.57 5.54 8.14
N MET A 122 -6.38 6.34 7.09
CA MET A 122 -7.27 7.45 6.72
C MET A 122 -8.61 6.95 6.15
N ASP A 123 -8.65 5.77 5.53
CA ASP A 123 -9.88 5.18 4.99
C ASP A 123 -10.61 4.27 6.00
N VAL A 124 -9.88 3.60 6.89
CA VAL A 124 -10.51 2.72 7.88
C VAL A 124 -11.01 3.45 9.13
N GLY A 125 -10.58 4.68 9.37
CA GLY A 125 -11.03 5.50 10.51
C GLY A 125 -10.00 5.65 11.64
N GLY A 126 -8.72 5.47 11.34
CA GLY A 126 -7.57 5.77 12.18
C GLY A 126 -6.88 4.55 12.79
N ILE A 127 -5.83 4.80 13.58
CA ILE A 127 -4.94 3.77 14.14
C ILE A 127 -5.66 2.73 15.02
N SER A 128 -6.76 3.10 15.67
CA SER A 128 -7.55 2.14 16.47
C SER A 128 -8.26 1.11 15.60
N GLU A 129 -8.81 1.54 14.46
CA GLU A 129 -9.45 0.64 13.50
C GLU A 129 -8.39 -0.22 12.80
N LEU A 130 -7.25 0.37 12.46
CA LEU A 130 -6.11 -0.34 11.92
C LEU A 130 -5.67 -1.50 12.82
N LYS A 131 -5.54 -1.24 14.14
CA LYS A 131 -5.17 -2.27 15.12
C LYS A 131 -6.22 -3.37 15.25
N TRP A 132 -7.50 -3.01 15.22
CA TRP A 132 -8.57 -4.00 15.22
C TRP A 132 -8.48 -4.94 14.01
N ILE A 133 -8.23 -4.39 12.81
CA ILE A 133 -8.10 -5.17 11.58
C ILE A 133 -6.87 -6.10 11.68
N ALA A 134 -5.73 -5.57 12.15
CA ALA A 134 -4.51 -6.36 12.33
C ALA A 134 -4.71 -7.54 13.30
N GLU A 135 -5.33 -7.30 14.47
CA GLU A 135 -5.67 -8.34 15.45
C GLU A 135 -6.65 -9.37 14.88
N PHE A 136 -7.64 -8.93 14.10
CA PHE A 136 -8.59 -9.83 13.47
C PHE A 136 -7.94 -10.69 12.38
N ALA A 137 -7.04 -10.12 11.58
CA ALA A 137 -6.26 -10.84 10.57
C ALA A 137 -5.28 -11.85 11.20
N ASP A 138 -4.65 -11.49 12.33
CA ASP A 138 -3.72 -12.37 13.06
C ASP A 138 -4.41 -13.68 13.51
N LEU A 139 -5.65 -13.58 14.00
CA LEU A 139 -6.48 -14.73 14.36
C LEU A 139 -6.78 -15.68 13.18
N HIS A 140 -6.62 -15.20 11.95
CA HIS A 140 -6.85 -15.95 10.72
C HIS A 140 -5.54 -16.25 9.98
N ASN A 141 -4.37 -16.05 10.59
CA ASN A 141 -3.08 -16.27 9.96
C ASN A 141 -2.92 -15.48 8.64
N ILE A 142 -3.43 -14.26 8.60
CA ILE A 142 -3.32 -13.32 7.48
C ILE A 142 -2.35 -12.21 7.88
N GLN A 143 -1.41 -11.90 7.00
CA GLN A 143 -0.39 -10.86 7.23
C GLN A 143 -0.98 -9.47 7.02
N MET A 144 -0.30 -8.46 7.57
CA MET A 144 -0.74 -7.08 7.58
C MET A 144 0.40 -6.18 7.09
N ALA A 145 0.16 -5.47 5.99
CA ALA A 145 1.05 -4.46 5.45
C ALA A 145 0.26 -3.20 5.06
N PRO A 146 0.03 -2.26 6.01
CA PRO A 146 -0.79 -1.09 5.76
C PRO A 146 -0.24 -0.21 4.64
N HIS A 147 -1.15 0.37 3.87
CA HIS A 147 -0.86 1.49 2.99
C HIS A 147 -0.55 2.74 3.83
N GLY A 148 0.30 3.62 3.29
CA GLY A 148 0.83 4.76 4.06
C GLY A 148 1.26 5.97 3.24
N THR A 149 1.37 5.87 1.91
CA THR A 149 1.85 6.96 1.07
C THR A 149 0.99 8.23 1.15
N VAL A 150 -0.33 8.09 1.27
CA VAL A 150 -1.27 9.23 1.25
C VAL A 150 -1.38 9.92 2.62
N ASP A 151 -1.00 9.23 3.69
CA ASP A 151 -1.08 9.75 5.06
C ASP A 151 -0.04 10.83 5.37
N GLY A 152 1.03 10.89 4.55
CA GLY A 152 2.11 11.85 4.67
C GLY A 152 2.92 11.73 5.95
N LEU A 153 3.63 12.80 6.32
CA LEU A 153 4.58 12.78 7.44
C LEU A 153 3.92 12.61 8.82
N ILE A 154 2.66 13.03 8.97
CA ILE A 154 1.89 12.78 10.19
C ILE A 154 1.45 11.32 10.24
N GLY A 155 1.04 10.78 9.10
CA GLY A 155 0.81 9.36 8.88
C GLY A 155 1.97 8.47 9.26
N LEU A 156 3.17 8.82 8.78
CA LEU A 156 4.40 8.12 9.13
C LEU A 156 4.58 7.99 10.65
N ALA A 157 4.44 9.11 11.37
CA ALA A 157 4.54 9.10 12.83
C ALA A 157 3.47 8.19 13.46
N ALA A 158 2.23 8.23 12.95
CA ALA A 158 1.15 7.36 13.41
C ALA A 158 1.42 5.86 13.13
N HIS A 159 1.90 5.52 11.92
CA HIS A 159 2.27 4.16 11.52
C HIS A 159 3.38 3.56 12.38
N VAL A 160 4.41 4.34 12.70
CA VAL A 160 5.50 3.88 13.57
C VAL A 160 4.99 3.53 14.97
N HIS A 161 4.13 4.38 15.53
CA HIS A 161 3.55 4.14 16.87
C HIS A 161 2.56 2.97 16.89
N VAL A 162 1.67 2.88 15.90
CA VAL A 162 0.68 1.79 15.86
C VAL A 162 1.35 0.45 15.52
N GLY A 163 2.32 0.43 14.59
CA GLY A 163 3.09 -0.74 14.19
C GLY A 163 3.79 -1.41 15.37
N ALA A 164 4.35 -0.62 16.29
CA ALA A 164 4.98 -1.12 17.51
C ALA A 164 4.01 -1.80 18.50
N ALA A 165 2.71 -1.60 18.32
CA ALA A 165 1.65 -2.19 19.15
C ALA A 165 0.85 -3.29 18.42
N MET A 166 1.23 -3.65 17.19
CA MET A 166 0.55 -4.67 16.40
C MET A 166 0.96 -6.11 16.79
N PRO A 167 0.14 -7.12 16.42
CA PRO A 167 0.53 -8.52 16.49
C PRO A 167 1.68 -8.86 15.53
N GLN A 168 2.17 -10.10 15.60
CA GLN A 168 3.30 -10.57 14.79
C GLN A 168 3.00 -10.72 13.30
N ASN A 169 1.74 -10.64 12.90
CA ASN A 169 1.33 -10.61 11.50
C ASN A 169 1.61 -9.28 10.80
N PHE A 170 1.99 -8.22 11.53
CA PHE A 170 2.45 -6.95 10.96
C PHE A 170 3.86 -7.09 10.41
N ILE A 171 3.99 -7.01 9.08
CA ILE A 171 5.26 -7.31 8.40
C ILE A 171 5.99 -6.06 7.91
N ALA A 172 5.26 -4.99 7.59
CA ALA A 172 5.78 -3.72 7.11
C ALA A 172 4.66 -2.68 7.02
N PHE A 173 5.00 -1.44 6.67
CA PHE A 173 4.07 -0.43 6.19
C PHE A 173 4.75 0.40 5.09
N GLU A 174 3.96 1.01 4.21
CA GLU A 174 4.49 1.83 3.13
C GLU A 174 5.05 3.17 3.66
N LEU A 175 6.27 3.52 3.26
CA LEU A 175 6.93 4.74 3.69
C LEU A 175 6.50 5.94 2.81
N PRO A 176 5.76 6.93 3.34
CA PRO A 176 5.41 8.12 2.57
C PRO A 176 6.63 9.00 2.31
N ASP A 177 6.60 9.73 1.20
CA ASP A 177 7.52 10.84 0.94
C ASP A 177 6.86 12.17 1.31
N GLY A 178 7.62 13.10 1.87
CA GLY A 178 7.14 14.43 2.24
C GLY A 178 6.92 15.29 1.00
N LYS A 179 5.77 15.10 0.35
CA LYS A 179 5.39 15.83 -0.86
C LYS A 179 4.08 16.59 -0.67
N PRO A 180 4.06 17.90 -0.98
CA PRO A 180 5.18 18.75 -1.41
C PRO A 180 6.27 18.96 -0.35
N SER A 181 7.48 19.36 -0.78
CA SER A 181 8.68 19.44 0.07
C SER A 181 8.53 20.29 1.33
N TRP A 182 7.60 21.26 1.33
CA TRP A 182 7.32 22.09 2.50
C TRP A 182 6.67 21.34 3.67
N TRP A 183 6.24 20.09 3.48
CA TRP A 183 5.74 19.26 4.59
C TRP A 183 6.77 19.06 5.69
N TRP A 184 8.06 19.01 5.33
CA TRP A 184 9.15 18.95 6.30
C TRP A 184 9.29 20.24 7.10
N ASP A 185 9.01 21.39 6.49
CA ASP A 185 9.16 22.72 7.10
C ASP A 185 8.08 23.01 8.16
N ILE A 186 6.93 22.34 8.10
CA ILE A 186 5.81 22.58 9.03
C ILE A 186 5.84 21.68 10.26
N LEU A 187 6.74 20.68 10.30
CA LEU A 187 6.84 19.72 11.38
C LEU A 187 8.15 19.87 12.16
N GLU A 188 8.05 19.64 13.46
CA GLU A 188 9.17 19.46 14.36
C GLU A 188 9.17 18.01 14.86
N GLY A 189 10.35 17.40 15.01
CA GLY A 189 10.51 16.02 15.48
C GLY A 189 10.45 14.94 14.40
N ILE A 190 10.09 15.28 13.16
CA ILE A 190 9.95 14.29 12.08
C ILE A 190 11.28 13.58 11.73
N ASP A 191 12.41 14.27 11.92
CA ASP A 191 13.75 13.69 11.72
C ASP A 191 14.04 12.49 12.65
N ALA A 192 13.28 12.34 13.75
CA ALA A 192 13.39 11.18 14.63
C ALA A 192 12.91 9.88 13.95
N TYR A 193 12.15 9.98 12.86
CA TYR A 193 11.63 8.84 12.09
C TYR A 193 12.53 8.46 10.90
N GLU A 194 13.83 8.72 11.01
CA GLU A 194 14.83 8.30 10.04
C GLU A 194 14.84 6.76 9.89
N VAL A 195 14.82 6.28 8.64
CA VAL A 195 14.94 4.86 8.33
C VAL A 195 16.40 4.42 8.47
N LYS A 196 16.66 3.43 9.33
CA LYS A 196 17.97 2.80 9.52
C LYS A 196 17.82 1.29 9.37
N ASP A 197 18.57 0.71 8.44
CA ASP A 197 18.53 -0.73 8.15
C ASP A 197 17.10 -1.26 7.94
N SER A 198 16.28 -0.52 7.20
CA SER A 198 14.86 -0.82 6.93
C SER A 198 13.93 -0.80 8.15
N HIS A 199 14.38 -0.20 9.25
CA HIS A 199 13.59 -0.02 10.47
C HIS A 199 13.50 1.45 10.85
N ILE A 200 12.44 1.81 11.56
CA ILE A 200 12.30 3.12 12.20
C ILE A 200 12.17 2.90 13.71
N VAL A 201 12.94 3.67 14.47
CA VAL A 201 12.89 3.61 15.93
C VAL A 201 11.67 4.37 16.42
N VAL A 202 10.89 3.76 17.30
CA VAL A 202 9.81 4.44 18.00
C VAL A 202 10.42 5.43 18.99
N ASN A 203 10.03 6.70 18.89
CA ASN A 203 10.55 7.73 19.78
C ASN A 203 9.86 7.71 21.16
N ASP A 204 10.58 8.13 22.20
CA ASP A 204 10.07 8.22 23.58
C ASP A 204 9.34 9.55 23.87
N THR A 205 9.22 10.41 22.87
CA THR A 205 8.55 11.71 23.01
C THR A 205 7.03 11.53 23.12
N PRO A 206 6.33 12.33 23.95
CA PRO A 206 4.88 12.19 24.12
C PRO A 206 4.07 12.33 22.83
N GLY A 207 2.97 11.59 22.74
CA GLY A 207 2.06 11.63 21.58
C GLY A 207 2.67 10.97 20.34
N LEU A 208 2.46 11.57 19.17
CA LEU A 208 3.06 11.11 17.90
C LEU A 208 4.51 11.57 17.74
N GLY A 209 5.16 12.11 18.77
CA GLY A 209 6.54 12.58 18.71
C GLY A 209 6.85 13.69 17.69
N ILE A 210 5.81 14.26 17.09
CA ILE A 210 5.89 15.42 16.19
C ILE A 210 5.05 16.58 16.73
N SER A 211 5.38 17.78 16.31
CA SER A 211 4.61 18.99 16.61
C SER A 211 4.58 19.92 15.41
N PHE A 212 3.52 20.72 15.29
CA PHE A 212 3.41 21.71 14.22
C PHE A 212 4.25 22.95 14.50
N ARG A 213 5.04 23.37 13.52
CA ARG A 213 5.58 24.73 13.42
C ARG A 213 4.47 25.66 12.92
N ILE A 214 3.59 26.07 13.83
CA ILE A 214 2.34 26.78 13.52
C ILE A 214 2.57 27.99 12.59
N GLU A 215 3.60 28.79 12.82
CA GLU A 215 3.87 29.99 12.00
C GLU A 215 4.33 29.66 10.58
N GLU A 216 5.03 28.53 10.38
CA GLU A 216 5.40 28.03 9.06
C GLU A 216 4.18 27.44 8.36
N ALA A 217 3.42 26.60 9.07
CA ALA A 217 2.20 25.97 8.56
C ALA A 217 1.18 27.00 8.05
N LYS A 218 1.00 28.12 8.76
CA LYS A 218 0.10 29.22 8.36
C LYS A 218 0.41 29.78 6.97
N ARG A 219 1.66 29.75 6.51
CA ARG A 219 2.03 30.26 5.18
C ARG A 219 1.45 29.43 4.04
N TYR A 220 1.10 28.17 4.32
CA TYR A 220 0.55 27.23 3.35
C TYR A 220 -0.97 27.03 3.50
N LEU A 221 -1.60 27.65 4.49
CA LEU A 221 -3.06 27.66 4.61
C LEU A 221 -3.65 28.60 3.55
N SER A 222 -4.54 28.09 2.71
CA SER A 222 -5.31 28.95 1.80
C SER A 222 -6.26 29.84 2.61
N GLU A 223 -6.39 31.13 2.24
CA GLU A 223 -7.21 32.15 2.93
C GLU A 223 -8.71 31.82 3.07
N LYS A 224 -9.16 30.75 2.40
CA LYS A 224 -10.48 30.19 2.50
C LYS A 224 -10.30 28.68 2.55
N GLY A 225 -11.14 27.98 3.29
CA GLY A 225 -11.32 26.52 3.17
C GLY A 225 -11.89 26.11 1.80
N THR A 226 -11.45 26.77 0.73
CA THR A 226 -11.67 26.38 -0.65
C THR A 226 -10.90 25.09 -0.85
N PRO A 227 -11.56 24.00 -1.26
CA PRO A 227 -10.86 22.81 -1.69
C PRO A 227 -9.82 23.23 -2.72
N VAL A 228 -8.57 22.80 -2.55
CA VAL A 228 -7.56 22.93 -3.60
C VAL A 228 -8.13 22.18 -4.80
N SER A 229 -8.57 22.90 -5.82
CA SER A 229 -9.05 22.28 -7.04
C SER A 229 -7.87 21.52 -7.64
N SER A 230 -8.03 20.20 -7.81
CA SER A 230 -7.11 19.32 -8.51
C SER A 230 -7.08 19.66 -10.01
N THR A 231 -6.64 20.86 -10.36
CA THR A 231 -6.45 21.29 -11.74
C THR A 231 -5.00 21.19 -12.21
N ASP A 232 -4.11 20.63 -11.40
CA ASP A 232 -2.90 20.00 -11.96
C ASP A 232 -3.30 18.69 -12.64
N LYS A 233 -3.78 18.83 -13.88
CA LYS A 233 -3.95 17.74 -14.84
C LYS A 233 -2.61 17.07 -15.21
N HIS A 234 -1.50 17.52 -14.63
CA HIS A 234 -0.19 16.88 -14.76
C HIS A 234 0.16 15.93 -13.60
N SER A 235 -0.51 16.00 -12.44
CA SER A 235 -0.32 15.00 -11.37
C SER A 235 -1.31 13.84 -11.47
N THR A 236 -2.53 14.11 -11.95
CA THR A 236 -3.57 13.07 -12.13
C THR A 236 -3.29 12.14 -13.31
N GLN A 237 -2.54 12.56 -14.34
CA GLN A 237 -2.13 11.66 -15.41
C GLN A 237 -0.96 10.74 -15.03
N HIS A 238 -0.15 11.11 -14.03
CA HIS A 238 0.90 10.25 -13.48
C HIS A 238 0.35 9.27 -12.42
N ALA A 239 -0.81 9.56 -11.82
CA ALA A 239 -1.51 8.59 -10.96
C ALA A 239 -1.98 7.34 -11.72
N TYR A 240 -2.10 7.40 -13.06
CA TYR A 240 -2.47 6.25 -13.90
C TYR A 240 -1.28 5.38 -14.31
N GLN A 241 -0.06 5.76 -13.92
CA GLN A 241 1.13 4.91 -13.92
C GLN A 241 1.71 4.93 -12.51
N ARG A 242 0.96 4.38 -11.53
CA ARG A 242 1.59 4.03 -10.25
C ARG A 242 2.74 3.06 -10.56
N SER A 243 3.93 3.50 -10.19
CA SER A 243 5.16 2.74 -10.45
C SER A 243 5.16 1.54 -9.51
N ILE A 244 5.39 0.37 -10.09
CA ILE A 244 4.93 -0.97 -9.68
C ILE A 244 5.63 -1.54 -8.41
N TYR A 245 6.34 -0.76 -7.59
CA TYR A 245 7.33 -1.36 -6.67
C TYR A 245 7.40 -0.74 -5.29
N CYS A 246 7.08 -1.55 -4.28
CA CYS A 246 7.46 -1.31 -2.90
C CYS A 246 8.60 -2.28 -2.55
N PHE A 247 9.75 -1.74 -2.13
CA PHE A 247 10.94 -2.52 -1.80
C PHE A 247 11.08 -2.61 -0.29
N MET A 248 11.09 -3.82 0.25
CA MET A 248 11.31 -4.07 1.67
C MET A 248 12.46 -5.04 1.84
N ARG A 249 13.44 -4.70 2.66
CA ARG A 249 14.52 -5.64 2.98
C ARG A 249 13.94 -6.81 3.77
N ALA A 250 14.29 -8.04 3.39
CA ALA A 250 13.82 -9.22 4.08
C ALA A 250 14.32 -9.21 5.54
N LEU A 251 13.44 -9.55 6.49
CA LEU A 251 13.75 -9.70 7.92
C LEU A 251 14.56 -10.98 8.22
N SER A 252 15.49 -11.39 7.35
CA SER A 252 16.10 -12.72 7.41
C SER A 252 17.29 -12.88 8.38
N ASP A 253 17.51 -11.94 9.31
CA ASP A 253 18.60 -12.04 10.31
C ASP A 253 18.11 -11.84 11.76
N ILE A 254 17.01 -12.50 12.16
CA ILE A 254 16.66 -12.74 13.57
C ILE A 254 16.61 -14.24 13.85
#